data_AF-A0A7Z6TAZ0-F1
#
_entry.id   AF-A0A7Z6TAZ0-F1
#
_cell.length_a   1.000
_cell.length_b   1.000
_cell.length_c   1.000
_cell.angle_alpha   90.00
_cell.angle_beta   90.00
_cell.angle_gamma   90.00
#
_symmetry.space_group_name_H-M   'P 1'
#
loop_
_entity.id
_entity.type
_entity.pdbx_description
1 polymer ?
#
loop_
_entity_poly.entity_id
_entity_poly.type
_entity_poly.pdbx_seq_one_letter_code
_entity_poly.pdbx_strand_id
1 'polypeptide(L)' 'MPADVLDILWVAASFEPGVEHLHADCPEAGGAGHLTFFVRAPTREKAVALARGITRRALADSPVLNGWYVVPVRP' A
#
# COMPACT_ATOMS: atom_id res chain seq x y z
N MET A 1 -8.89 7.83 -8.28
CA MET A 1 -7.60 8.26 -7.70
C MET A 1 -6.85 9.12 -8.70
N PRO A 2 -5.91 9.99 -8.28
CA PRO A 2 -4.82 10.36 -9.17
C PRO A 2 -4.17 9.06 -9.66
N ALA A 3 -3.83 8.95 -10.94
CA ALA A 3 -3.18 7.76 -11.52
C ALA A 3 -1.93 7.33 -10.70
N ASP A 4 -1.39 8.25 -9.92
CA ASP A 4 -0.11 8.18 -9.23
C ASP A 4 -0.08 7.32 -7.95
N VAL A 5 -1.22 6.92 -7.36
CA VAL A 5 -1.19 6.20 -6.06
C VAL A 5 -0.52 4.83 -6.18
N LEU A 6 -0.81 4.11 -7.26
CA LEU A 6 -0.17 2.83 -7.52
C LEU A 6 1.34 3.00 -7.76
N ASP A 7 1.73 4.04 -8.49
CA ASP A 7 3.14 4.35 -8.77
C ASP A 7 3.90 4.71 -7.48
N ILE A 8 3.30 5.52 -6.61
CA ILE A 8 3.86 5.87 -5.30
C ILE A 8 4.07 4.61 -4.45
N LEU A 9 3.07 3.73 -4.40
CA LEU A 9 3.16 2.47 -3.66
C LEU A 9 4.21 1.53 -4.26
N TRP A 10 4.31 1.47 -5.59
CA TRP A 10 5.30 0.65 -6.28
C TRP A 10 6.73 1.15 -6.03
N VAL A 11 6.96 2.47 -6.05
CA VAL A 11 8.24 3.06 -5.66
C VAL A 11 8.58 2.71 -4.22
N ALA A 12 7.65 2.85 -3.28
CA ALA A 12 7.86 2.50 -1.87
C ALA A 12 8.11 0.99 -1.65
N ALA A 13 7.53 0.14 -2.52
CA ALA A 13 7.73 -1.30 -2.52
C ALA A 13 9.06 -1.74 -3.15
N SER A 14 9.63 -0.93 -4.05
CA SER A 14 10.85 -1.27 -4.78
C SER A 14 12.08 -1.45 -3.89
N PHE A 15 12.01 -0.95 -2.65
CA PHE A 15 13.05 -1.15 -1.62
C PHE A 15 12.93 -2.47 -0.84
N GLU A 16 11.85 -3.22 -1.06
CA GLU A 16 11.54 -4.44 -0.31
C GLU A 16 11.60 -5.67 -1.21
N PRO A 17 12.47 -6.64 -0.91
CA PRO A 17 12.48 -7.89 -1.65
C PRO A 17 11.18 -8.67 -1.40
N GLY A 18 10.60 -9.22 -2.46
CA GLY A 18 9.47 -10.16 -2.37
C GLY A 18 8.10 -9.58 -2.69
N VAL A 19 7.97 -8.28 -3.00
CA VAL A 19 6.73 -7.76 -3.62
C VAL A 19 6.72 -8.16 -5.08
N GLU A 20 5.70 -8.92 -5.50
CA GLU A 20 5.56 -9.39 -6.88
C GLU A 20 4.56 -8.52 -7.66
N HIS A 21 3.42 -8.20 -7.05
CA HIS A 21 2.37 -7.37 -7.67
C HIS A 21 1.65 -6.52 -6.62
N LEU A 22 1.15 -5.35 -7.04
CA LEU A 22 0.31 -4.45 -6.25
C LEU A 22 -0.94 -4.10 -7.06
N HIS A 23 -2.09 -4.16 -6.40
CA HIS A 23 -3.33 -3.57 -6.93
C HIS A 23 -3.85 -2.51 -5.96
N ALA A 24 -4.34 -1.42 -6.52
CA ALA A 24 -5.04 -0.36 -5.79
C ALA A 24 -6.42 -0.16 -6.42
N ASP A 25 -7.47 -0.51 -5.68
CA ASP A 25 -8.85 -0.21 -6.03
C ASP A 25 -9.33 0.93 -5.13
N CYS A 26 -9.53 2.10 -5.70
CA CYS A 26 -9.74 3.31 -4.94
C CYS A 26 -10.78 4.20 -5.63
N PRO A 27 -11.92 4.49 -4.97
CA PRO A 27 -13.01 5.24 -5.59
C PRO A 27 -12.60 6.67 -5.94
N GLU A 28 -13.12 7.20 -7.04
CA GLU A 28 -12.82 8.57 -7.52
C GLU A 28 -13.43 9.66 -6.64
N ALA A 29 -14.57 9.38 -6.00
CA ALA A 29 -15.35 10.36 -5.24
C ALA A 29 -14.94 10.50 -3.75
N GLY A 30 -13.73 10.05 -3.40
CA GLY A 30 -13.30 9.92 -2.00
C GLY A 30 -13.92 8.69 -1.32
N GLY A 31 -13.33 8.30 -0.19
CA GLY A 31 -13.73 7.09 0.55
C GLY A 31 -12.58 6.12 0.75
N ALA A 32 -12.90 4.93 1.27
CA ALA A 32 -11.90 3.89 1.53
C ALA A 32 -11.44 3.23 0.22
N GLY A 33 -10.13 3.25 -0.01
CA GLY A 33 -9.47 2.43 -1.02
C GLY A 33 -9.01 1.09 -0.46
N HIS A 34 -8.98 0.07 -1.31
CA HIS A 34 -8.44 -1.24 -1.02
C HIS A 34 -7.10 -1.42 -1.73
N LEU A 35 -6.08 -1.80 -0.96
CA LEU A 35 -4.77 -2.16 -1.47
C LEU A 35 -4.57 -3.66 -1.31
N THR A 36 -4.22 -4.33 -2.42
CA THR A 36 -3.88 -5.76 -2.41
C THR A 36 -2.42 -5.91 -2.75
N PHE A 37 -1.69 -6.62 -1.89
CA PHE A 37 -0.26 -6.90 -2.04
C PHE A 37 -0.08 -8.39 -2.31
N PHE A 38 0.57 -8.72 -3.42
CA PHE A 38 1.06 -10.07 -3.70
C PHE A 38 2.51 -10.14 -3.28
N VAL A 39 2.78 -10.84 -2.19
CA VAL A 39 4.08 -10.85 -1.51
C VAL A 39 4.57 -12.28 -1.32
N ARG A 40 5.81 -12.53 -1.71
CA ARG A 40 6.58 -13.70 -1.31
C ARG A 40 7.22 -13.44 0.05
N ALA A 41 6.66 -14.05 1.08
CA ALA A 41 7.20 -14.00 2.44
C ALA A 41 7.15 -15.39 3.09
N PRO A 42 8.06 -15.69 4.03
CA PRO A 42 8.12 -17.00 4.68
C PRO A 42 6.96 -17.24 5.65
N THR A 43 6.26 -16.19 6.10
CA THR A 43 5.05 -16.30 6.93
C THR A 43 4.02 -15.23 6.57
N ARG A 44 2.76 -15.47 6.94
CA ARG A 44 1.66 -14.50 6.75
C ARG A 44 1.92 -13.21 7.52
N GLU A 45 2.44 -13.29 8.74
CA GLU A 45 2.72 -12.14 9.61
C GLU A 45 3.78 -11.25 8.97
N LYS A 46 4.82 -11.86 8.36
CA LYS A 46 5.84 -11.12 7.61
C LYS A 46 5.28 -10.47 6.35
N ALA A 47 4.40 -11.14 5.61
CA ALA A 47 3.71 -10.53 4.47
C ALA A 47 2.88 -9.31 4.90
N VAL A 48 2.12 -9.44 6.00
CA VAL A 48 1.30 -8.35 6.55
C VAL A 48 2.17 -7.19 7.05
N ALA A 49 3.27 -7.49 7.75
CA ALA A 49 4.21 -6.49 8.22
C ALA A 49 4.85 -5.73 7.05
N LEU A 50 5.21 -6.44 5.98
CA LEU A 50 5.79 -5.84 4.78
C LEU A 50 4.81 -4.88 4.10
N ALA A 51 3.58 -5.35 3.82
CA ALA A 51 2.54 -4.54 3.21
C ALA A 51 2.27 -3.27 4.03
N ARG A 52 2.14 -3.40 5.37
CA ARG A 52 1.95 -2.26 6.26
C ARG A 52 3.14 -1.30 6.26
N GLY A 53 4.37 -1.82 6.22
CA GLY A 53 5.59 -1.02 6.15
C GLY A 53 5.64 -0.17 4.88
N ILE A 54 5.38 -0.79 3.73
CA ILE A 54 5.33 -0.12 2.43
C ILE A 54 4.27 0.98 2.43
N THR A 55 3.04 0.67 2.85
CA THR A 55 1.96 1.66 2.88
C THR A 55 2.29 2.82 3.81
N ARG A 56 2.85 2.56 5.00
CA ARG A 56 3.24 3.64 5.92
C ARG A 56 4.32 4.55 5.35
N ARG A 57 5.33 4.00 4.65
CA ARG A 57 6.34 4.81 3.98
C ARG A 57 5.75 5.63 2.85
N ALA A 58 4.93 5.03 2.00
CA ALA A 58 4.23 5.75 0.94
C ALA A 58 3.42 6.94 1.49
N LEU A 59 2.70 6.75 2.60
CA LEU A 59 1.95 7.81 3.28
C LEU A 59 2.84 8.89 3.91
N ALA A 60 4.01 8.52 4.42
CA ALA A 60 4.94 9.46 5.05
C ALA A 60 5.70 10.30 4.02
N ASP A 61 6.09 9.69 2.89
CA ASP A 61 7.03 10.28 1.94
C ASP A 61 6.33 10.97 0.76
N SER A 62 5.03 10.74 0.53
CA SER A 62 4.30 11.31 -0.60
C SER A 62 3.32 12.41 -0.19
N PRO A 63 3.57 13.68 -0.58
CA PRO A 63 2.62 14.78 -0.38
C PRO A 63 1.26 14.54 -1.06
N VAL A 64 1.21 13.74 -2.13
CA VAL A 64 -0.03 13.39 -2.86
C VAL A 64 -0.97 12.57 -2.00
N LEU A 65 -0.43 11.82 -1.03
CA LEU A 65 -1.21 11.00 -0.10
C LEU A 65 -1.53 11.74 1.21
N ASN A 66 -1.38 13.07 1.27
CA ASN A 66 -1.76 13.82 2.45
C ASN A 66 -3.27 13.62 2.77
N GLY A 67 -3.59 13.37 4.04
CA GLY A 67 -4.93 13.06 4.51
C GLY A 67 -5.34 11.58 4.37
N TRP A 68 -4.55 10.75 3.68
CA TRP A 68 -4.77 9.30 3.64
C TRP A 68 -4.27 8.63 4.91
N TYR A 69 -4.97 7.58 5.36
CA TYR A 69 -4.56 6.78 6.51
C TYR A 69 -5.03 5.33 6.36
N VAL A 70 -4.31 4.42 7.02
CA VAL A 70 -4.66 2.99 7.02
C VAL A 70 -5.77 2.73 8.04
N VAL A 71 -6.91 2.23 7.57
CA VAL A 71 -7.98 1.75 8.45
C VAL A 71 -7.64 0.33 8.93
N PRO A 72 -7.67 0.05 10.24
CA PRO A 72 -7.55 -1.32 10.73
C PRO A 72 -8.76 -2.14 10.26
N VAL A 73 -8.52 -3.18 9.46
CA VAL A 73 -9.56 -4.18 9.20
C VAL A 73 -9.75 -4.96 10.51
N ARG A 74 -10.93 -4.83 11.13
CA ARG A 74 -11.32 -5.69 12.25
C ARG A 74 -11.70 -7.07 11.68
N PRO A 75 -11.25 -8.16 12.33
CA PRO A 75 -11.68 -9.51 11.96
C PRO A 75 -13.18 -9.72 12.21
#